data_AF-A0A7C5H5T0-F1
#
_entry.id   AF-A0A7C5H5T0-F1
#
_cell.length_a   1.000
_cell.length_b   1.000
_cell.length_c   1.000
_cell.angle_alpha   90.00
_cell.angle_beta   90.00
_cell.angle_gamma   90.00
#
_symmetry.space_group_name_H-M   'P 1'
#
loop_
_entity.id
_entity.type
_entity.pdbx_description
1 polymer ?
#
loop_
_entity_poly.entity_id
_entity_poly.type
_entity_poly.pdbx_seq_one_letter_code
_entity_poly.pdbx_strand_id
1 'polypeptide(L)'
;TDPQKVGVPLYAVSSEKPEAATTVNIVNTFIEEAKKILSNHYPANMILLRGFSRLPLIPPMTEIYKLKPVAIAKYPMYKGLARLVGMDVCSIDGDFESALNVLTNCYHLYDFFYIHVKDADSAGEDGDFKRKVHVIEQVDRAFPKLLALRPDVVVVTGDHSTPALLKGHSWHPVPVLIYSRWCRATKARKFCEASCASGELGRISALDIMPLAMAHALKLKKFGA
;
A
#
# COMPACT_ATOMS: atom_id res chain seq x y z
N THR A 1 20.85 13.75 1.99
CA THR A 1 22.21 13.66 2.57
C THR A 1 22.81 12.29 2.45
N ASP A 2 21.98 11.24 2.30
CA ASP A 2 22.45 9.90 1.98
C ASP A 2 23.00 9.77 0.54
N PRO A 3 24.26 9.35 0.34
CA PRO A 3 24.80 9.04 -0.98
C PRO A 3 24.34 7.68 -1.54
N GLN A 4 23.63 6.86 -0.76
CA GLN A 4 23.15 5.52 -1.12
C GLN A 4 24.27 4.54 -1.52
N LYS A 5 25.52 4.87 -1.21
CA LYS A 5 26.71 4.07 -1.50
C LYS A 5 27.67 4.13 -0.31
N VAL A 6 28.18 2.96 0.08
CA VAL A 6 29.18 2.85 1.15
C VAL A 6 30.49 3.50 0.70
N GLY A 7 31.19 4.16 1.62
CA GLY A 7 32.47 4.82 1.36
C GLY A 7 32.36 6.18 0.67
N VAL A 8 31.14 6.65 0.37
CA VAL A 8 30.91 7.99 -0.20
C VAL A 8 30.60 8.99 0.94
N PRO A 9 31.19 10.19 0.92
CA PRO A 9 30.84 11.24 1.88
C PRO A 9 29.38 11.67 1.80
N LEU A 10 28.88 12.25 2.90
CA LEU A 10 27.52 12.80 2.94
C LEU A 10 27.38 13.99 1.99
N TYR A 11 26.19 14.11 1.40
CA TYR A 11 25.81 15.32 0.68
C TYR A 11 25.22 16.36 1.63
N ALA A 12 25.66 17.61 1.47
CA ALA A 12 24.96 18.75 2.07
C ALA A 12 23.52 18.81 1.55
N VAL A 13 22.59 19.24 2.39
CA VAL A 13 21.22 19.51 1.94
C VAL A 13 21.25 20.79 1.11
N SER A 14 20.64 20.75 -0.07
CA SER A 14 20.46 21.90 -0.95
C SER A 14 19.09 21.85 -1.60
N SER A 15 18.66 22.97 -2.17
CA SER A 15 17.45 23.06 -2.98
C SER A 15 17.63 24.09 -4.08
N GLU A 16 17.07 23.83 -5.25
CA GLU A 16 16.97 24.80 -6.35
C GLU A 16 15.83 25.81 -6.13
N LYS A 17 14.95 25.55 -5.15
CA LYS A 17 13.76 26.35 -4.88
C LYS A 17 14.02 27.33 -3.73
N PRO A 18 13.91 28.66 -3.93
CA PRO A 18 14.13 29.64 -2.87
C PRO A 18 13.25 29.42 -1.64
N GLU A 19 12.02 28.93 -1.82
CA GLU A 19 11.06 28.69 -0.74
C GLU A 19 11.49 27.56 0.22
N ALA A 20 12.49 26.75 -0.17
CA ALA A 20 13.05 25.69 0.65
C ALA A 20 14.25 26.16 1.51
N ALA A 21 14.72 27.41 1.36
CA ALA A 21 15.92 27.91 2.05
C ALA A 21 15.88 27.70 3.57
N THR A 22 14.74 28.00 4.20
CA THR A 22 14.55 27.78 5.64
C THR A 22 14.65 26.30 6.00
N THR A 23 14.06 25.41 5.20
CA THR A 23 14.13 23.96 5.44
C THR A 23 15.55 23.45 5.28
N VAL A 24 16.27 23.89 4.24
CA VAL A 24 17.67 23.55 4.00
C VAL A 24 18.53 23.92 5.22
N ASN A 25 18.38 25.14 5.73
CA ASN A 25 19.14 25.61 6.90
C ASN A 25 18.83 24.78 8.15
N ILE A 26 17.55 24.51 8.42
CA ILE A 26 17.13 23.69 9.57
C ILE A 26 17.72 22.29 9.48
N VAL A 27 17.61 21.63 8.32
CA VAL A 27 18.06 20.24 8.17
C VAL A 27 19.58 20.15 8.25
N ASN A 28 20.33 21.05 7.62
CA ASN A 28 21.79 21.08 7.74
C ASN A 28 22.22 21.28 9.21
N THR A 29 21.57 22.21 9.92
CA THR A 29 21.83 22.44 11.36
C THR A 29 21.55 21.18 12.18
N PHE A 30 20.41 20.54 11.95
CA PHE A 30 20.02 19.31 12.64
C PHE A 30 21.04 18.18 12.43
N ILE A 31 21.54 18.01 11.21
CA ILE A 31 22.53 16.98 10.88
C ILE A 31 23.86 17.25 11.58
N GLU A 32 24.33 18.49 11.61
CA GLU A 32 25.57 18.86 12.32
C GLU A 32 25.45 18.61 13.82
N GLU A 33 24.32 18.98 14.44
CA GLU A 33 24.09 18.69 15.86
C GLU A 33 23.99 17.18 16.13
N ALA A 34 23.29 16.43 15.28
CA ALA A 34 23.22 14.97 15.39
C ALA A 34 24.61 14.33 15.31
N LYS A 35 25.48 14.79 14.40
CA LYS A 35 26.86 14.33 14.28
C LYS A 35 27.67 14.55 15.56
N LYS A 36 27.53 15.72 16.18
CA LYS A 36 28.21 16.04 17.45
C LYS A 36 27.75 15.11 18.57
N ILE A 37 26.43 14.98 18.74
CA ILE A 37 25.82 14.15 19.80
C ILE A 37 26.18 12.66 19.63
N LEU A 38 26.13 12.17 18.39
CA LEU A 38 26.36 10.76 18.09
C LEU A 38 27.85 10.41 17.91
N SER A 39 28.77 11.38 17.94
CA SER A 39 30.20 11.19 17.64
C SER A 39 30.86 10.02 18.38
N ASN A 40 30.49 9.80 19.65
CA ASN A 40 31.03 8.73 20.49
C ASN A 40 30.31 7.37 20.36
N HIS A 41 29.27 7.26 19.51
CA HIS A 41 28.46 6.06 19.34
C HIS A 41 28.88 5.27 18.10
N TYR A 42 30.04 4.59 18.14
CA TYR A 42 30.48 3.75 17.03
C TYR A 42 29.77 2.38 17.00
N PRO A 43 29.33 1.85 15.84
CA PRO A 43 29.48 2.44 14.49
C PRO A 43 28.36 3.40 14.08
N ALA A 44 27.26 3.50 14.85
CA ALA A 44 26.10 4.33 14.52
C ALA A 44 26.26 5.81 14.94
N ASN A 45 27.33 6.45 14.47
CA ASN A 45 27.73 7.79 14.92
C ASN A 45 27.17 8.94 14.05
N MET A 46 26.23 8.65 13.16
CA MET A 46 25.68 9.61 12.22
C MET A 46 24.29 9.20 11.73
N ILE A 47 23.51 10.17 11.25
CA ILE A 47 22.19 9.96 10.65
C ILE A 47 22.19 10.32 9.16
N LEU A 48 21.43 9.55 8.37
CA LEU A 48 21.23 9.76 6.95
C LEU A 48 19.77 10.14 6.68
N LEU A 49 19.55 11.32 6.10
CA LEU A 49 18.21 11.84 5.82
C LEU A 49 17.93 11.80 4.31
N ARG A 50 16.70 11.39 3.98
CA ARG A 50 16.18 11.24 2.61
C ARG A 50 14.67 11.41 2.60
N GLY A 51 14.09 11.65 1.42
CA GLY A 51 12.63 11.65 1.25
C GLY A 51 11.91 12.82 1.93
N PHE A 52 12.51 14.02 1.92
CA PHE A 52 11.86 15.21 2.48
C PHE A 52 10.53 15.47 1.77
N SER A 53 9.46 15.53 2.56
CA SER A 53 8.10 15.73 2.05
C SER A 53 7.30 16.59 3.02
N ARG A 54 6.28 17.25 2.49
CA ARG A 54 5.23 17.92 3.29
C ARG A 54 4.05 16.98 3.42
N LEU A 55 3.34 17.08 4.53
CA LEU A 55 2.07 16.37 4.68
C LEU A 55 1.10 16.92 3.61
N PRO A 56 0.62 16.09 2.68
CA PRO A 56 -0.33 16.56 1.67
C PRO A 56 -1.70 16.81 2.32
N LEU A 57 -2.42 17.80 1.81
CA LEU A 57 -3.82 18.00 2.18
C LEU A 57 -4.66 17.06 1.31
N ILE A 58 -5.08 15.93 1.88
CA ILE A 58 -5.92 14.94 1.22
C ILE A 58 -7.25 14.89 1.97
N PRO A 59 -8.40 15.14 1.32
CA PRO A 59 -9.69 14.97 1.96
C PRO A 59 -9.87 13.51 2.43
N PRO A 60 -10.43 13.27 3.62
CA PRO A 60 -10.58 11.92 4.13
C PRO A 60 -11.59 11.12 3.30
N MET A 61 -11.45 9.80 3.31
CA MET A 61 -12.36 8.91 2.58
C MET A 61 -13.82 9.02 3.03
N THR A 62 -14.04 9.37 4.30
CA THR A 62 -15.36 9.67 4.86
C THR A 62 -16.01 10.88 4.19
N GLU A 63 -15.23 11.81 3.65
CA GLU A 63 -15.72 12.96 2.91
C GLU A 63 -15.95 12.64 1.44
N ILE A 64 -14.98 12.02 0.76
CA ILE A 64 -15.05 11.76 -0.69
C ILE A 64 -16.03 10.65 -1.01
N TYR A 65 -15.91 9.51 -0.32
CA TYR A 65 -16.68 8.29 -0.63
C TYR A 65 -17.86 8.05 0.32
N LYS A 66 -17.97 8.84 1.41
CA LYS A 66 -19.00 8.66 2.44
C LYS A 66 -18.99 7.26 3.08
N LEU A 67 -17.81 6.66 3.13
CA LEU A 67 -17.56 5.36 3.77
C LEU A 67 -17.03 5.59 5.19
N LYS A 68 -17.17 4.59 6.06
CA LYS A 68 -16.48 4.45 7.33
C LYS A 68 -15.39 3.37 7.18
N PRO A 69 -14.14 3.77 6.89
CA PRO A 69 -13.09 2.83 6.51
C PRO A 69 -12.19 2.40 7.68
N VAL A 70 -11.70 1.16 7.59
CA VAL A 70 -10.63 0.63 8.46
C VAL A 70 -9.55 -0.06 7.63
N ALA A 71 -8.30 0.15 8.02
CA ALA A 71 -7.14 -0.55 7.49
C ALA A 71 -6.66 -1.62 8.46
N ILE A 72 -6.51 -2.85 7.96
CA ILE A 72 -5.92 -4.00 8.64
C ILE A 72 -4.56 -4.24 8.00
N ALA A 73 -3.51 -3.75 8.65
CA ALA A 73 -2.17 -3.76 8.10
C ALA A 73 -1.11 -4.03 9.16
N LYS A 74 -0.05 -4.74 8.77
CA LYS A 74 1.12 -5.02 9.62
C LYS A 74 2.17 -3.92 9.49
N TYR A 75 2.52 -3.55 8.25
CA TYR A 75 3.68 -2.70 7.96
C TYR A 75 3.43 -1.22 8.29
N PRO A 76 4.34 -0.54 9.04
CA PRO A 76 4.12 0.83 9.53
C PRO A 76 3.79 1.87 8.46
N MET A 77 4.40 1.76 7.27
CA MET A 77 4.15 2.71 6.18
C MET A 77 2.67 2.73 5.75
N TYR A 78 2.06 1.56 5.54
CA TYR A 78 0.64 1.48 5.14
C TYR A 78 -0.30 1.92 6.27
N LYS A 79 0.08 1.73 7.54
CA LYS A 79 -0.64 2.33 8.68
C LYS A 79 -0.60 3.86 8.62
N GLY A 80 0.53 4.45 8.23
CA GLY A 80 0.67 5.89 8.04
C GLY A 80 -0.19 6.41 6.89
N LEU A 81 -0.14 5.75 5.74
CA LEU A 81 -0.95 6.10 4.57
C LEU A 81 -2.45 5.98 4.83
N ALA A 82 -2.88 4.92 5.53
CA ALA A 82 -4.28 4.74 5.91
C ALA A 82 -4.80 5.89 6.80
N ARG A 83 -4.03 6.30 7.81
CA ARG A 83 -4.38 7.45 8.65
C ARG A 83 -4.41 8.76 7.86
N LEU A 84 -3.49 8.93 6.92
CA LEU A 84 -3.42 10.12 6.07
C LEU A 84 -4.71 10.34 5.26
N VAL A 85 -5.37 9.25 4.85
CA VAL A 85 -6.64 9.30 4.10
C VAL A 85 -7.87 9.11 5.01
N GLY A 86 -7.70 9.20 6.33
CA GLY A 86 -8.79 9.19 7.31
C GLY A 86 -9.36 7.81 7.65
N MET A 87 -8.56 6.74 7.54
CA MET A 87 -8.97 5.40 8.01
C MET A 87 -8.61 5.19 9.48
N ASP A 88 -9.48 4.46 10.18
CA ASP A 88 -9.07 3.76 11.40
C ASP A 88 -8.03 2.68 11.06
N VAL A 89 -7.16 2.33 11.99
CA VAL A 89 -6.11 1.34 11.77
C VAL A 89 -6.15 0.26 12.84
N CYS A 90 -6.38 -0.98 12.40
CA CYS A 90 -6.17 -2.17 13.21
C CYS A 90 -4.80 -2.77 12.87
N SER A 91 -3.92 -2.83 13.86
CA SER A 91 -2.64 -3.53 13.73
C SER A 91 -2.88 -5.04 13.80
N ILE A 92 -2.14 -5.78 12.98
CA ILE A 92 -2.08 -7.23 13.08
C ILE A 92 -0.63 -7.66 13.33
N ASP A 93 -0.50 -8.70 14.14
CA ASP A 93 0.72 -9.48 14.28
C ASP A 93 0.45 -10.85 13.63
N GLY A 94 1.28 -11.24 12.68
CA GLY A 94 1.13 -12.50 11.94
C GLY A 94 0.86 -12.33 10.45
N ASP A 95 0.10 -13.28 9.90
CA ASP A 95 -0.16 -13.46 8.48
C ASP A 95 -1.59 -13.00 8.10
N PHE A 96 -2.04 -13.39 6.91
CA PHE A 96 -3.37 -13.04 6.42
C PHE A 96 -4.51 -13.68 7.22
N GLU A 97 -4.32 -14.83 7.87
CA GLU A 97 -5.36 -15.40 8.72
C GLU A 97 -5.61 -14.55 9.97
N SER A 98 -4.55 -14.01 10.58
CA SER A 98 -4.68 -13.01 11.65
C SER A 98 -5.48 -11.79 11.17
N ALA A 99 -5.26 -11.36 9.92
CA ALA A 99 -6.01 -10.24 9.33
C ALA A 99 -7.51 -10.55 9.20
N LEU A 100 -7.87 -11.77 8.79
CA LEU A 100 -9.27 -12.18 8.67
C LEU A 100 -9.98 -12.32 10.03
N ASN A 101 -9.27 -12.72 11.08
CA ASN A 101 -9.85 -12.76 12.43
C ASN A 101 -10.20 -11.34 12.90
N VAL A 102 -9.30 -10.38 12.70
CA VAL A 102 -9.57 -8.97 13.00
C VAL A 102 -10.74 -8.45 12.15
N LEU A 103 -10.72 -8.73 10.84
CA LEU A 103 -11.81 -8.37 9.93
C LEU A 103 -13.16 -8.86 10.44
N THR A 104 -13.25 -10.14 10.82
CA THR A 104 -14.49 -10.77 11.30
C THR A 104 -15.01 -10.09 12.56
N ASN A 105 -14.12 -9.77 13.50
CA ASN A 105 -14.48 -9.12 14.77
C ASN A 105 -14.99 -7.69 14.59
N CYS A 106 -14.45 -6.94 13.63
CA CYS A 106 -14.85 -5.55 13.38
C CYS A 106 -15.78 -5.36 12.18
N TYR A 107 -16.23 -6.43 11.51
CA TYR A 107 -16.96 -6.35 10.25
C TYR A 107 -18.26 -5.52 10.34
N HIS A 108 -18.94 -5.58 11.48
CA HIS A 108 -20.18 -4.85 11.72
C HIS A 108 -19.98 -3.35 12.05
N LEU A 109 -18.73 -2.91 12.26
CA LEU A 109 -18.41 -1.54 12.67
C LEU A 109 -18.05 -0.62 11.51
N TYR A 110 -17.73 -1.16 10.34
CA TYR A 110 -17.18 -0.44 9.19
C TYR A 110 -17.87 -0.88 7.90
N ASP A 111 -17.79 -0.07 6.84
CA ASP A 111 -18.34 -0.41 5.52
C ASP A 111 -17.28 -0.43 4.40
N PHE A 112 -16.01 -0.20 4.76
CA PHE A 112 -14.87 -0.36 3.87
C PHE A 112 -13.67 -0.93 4.64
N PHE A 113 -13.02 -1.93 4.06
CA PHE A 113 -11.92 -2.65 4.67
C PHE A 113 -10.74 -2.70 3.70
N TYR A 114 -9.61 -2.14 4.12
CA TYR A 114 -8.35 -2.26 3.41
C TYR A 114 -7.47 -3.29 4.12
N ILE A 115 -7.14 -4.39 3.47
CA ILE A 115 -6.30 -5.45 4.05
C ILE A 115 -4.99 -5.52 3.25
N HIS A 116 -3.85 -5.39 3.93
CA HIS A 116 -2.54 -5.35 3.28
C HIS A 116 -1.71 -6.61 3.59
N VAL A 117 -1.19 -7.24 2.53
CA VAL A 117 -0.32 -8.43 2.62
C VAL A 117 1.10 -8.08 2.16
N LYS A 118 1.97 -7.73 3.10
CA LYS A 118 3.35 -7.30 2.79
C LYS A 118 4.29 -8.45 2.40
N ASP A 119 4.05 -9.66 2.91
CA ASP A 119 5.04 -10.74 2.87
C ASP A 119 5.34 -11.25 1.45
N ALA A 120 4.38 -11.10 0.52
CA ALA A 120 4.57 -11.45 -0.90
C ALA A 120 5.56 -10.51 -1.60
N ASP A 121 5.56 -9.22 -1.24
CA ASP A 121 6.52 -8.25 -1.75
C ASP A 121 7.92 -8.51 -1.16
N SER A 122 8.02 -8.72 0.15
CA SER A 122 9.29 -9.04 0.80
C SER A 122 9.93 -10.29 0.20
N ALA A 123 9.13 -11.32 -0.15
CA ALA A 123 9.63 -12.52 -0.84
C ALA A 123 10.14 -12.22 -2.26
N GLY A 124 9.49 -11.28 -2.96
CA GLY A 124 9.94 -10.81 -4.26
C GLY A 124 11.29 -10.09 -4.18
N GLU A 125 11.46 -9.16 -3.24
CA GLU A 125 12.71 -8.44 -2.98
C GLU A 125 13.86 -9.38 -2.61
N ASP A 126 13.60 -10.42 -1.80
CA ASP A 126 14.60 -11.43 -1.44
C ASP A 126 14.96 -12.38 -2.61
N GLY A 127 14.16 -12.36 -3.68
CA GLY A 127 14.24 -13.30 -4.80
C GLY A 127 13.80 -14.72 -4.46
N ASP A 128 13.05 -14.89 -3.38
CA ASP A 128 12.51 -16.17 -2.93
C ASP A 128 11.15 -16.43 -3.59
N PHE A 129 11.21 -17.03 -4.79
CA PHE A 129 10.02 -17.38 -5.55
C PHE A 129 9.09 -18.33 -4.78
N LYS A 130 9.64 -19.33 -4.07
CA LYS A 130 8.83 -20.35 -3.38
C LYS A 130 8.08 -19.73 -2.21
N ARG A 131 8.73 -18.87 -1.43
CA ARG A 131 8.07 -18.11 -0.36
C ARG A 131 6.99 -17.19 -0.91
N LYS A 132 7.24 -16.52 -2.05
CA LYS A 132 6.24 -15.66 -2.68
C LYS A 132 4.99 -16.44 -3.08
N VAL A 133 5.15 -17.61 -3.71
CA VAL A 133 4.04 -18.51 -4.03
C VAL A 133 3.29 -18.94 -2.76
N HIS A 134 4.02 -19.37 -1.73
CA HIS A 134 3.42 -19.80 -0.47
C HIS A 134 2.53 -18.72 0.18
N VAL A 135 2.98 -17.45 0.19
CA VAL A 135 2.19 -16.33 0.72
C VAL A 135 0.90 -16.13 -0.08
N ILE A 136 0.96 -16.21 -1.41
CA ILE A 136 -0.23 -16.09 -2.27
C ILE A 136 -1.21 -17.24 -1.99
N GLU A 137 -0.71 -18.47 -1.84
CA GLU A 137 -1.55 -19.62 -1.50
C GLU A 137 -2.16 -19.52 -0.09
N GLN A 138 -1.48 -18.89 0.88
CA GLN A 138 -2.07 -18.59 2.19
C GLN A 138 -3.28 -17.66 2.07
N VAL A 139 -3.18 -16.62 1.24
CA VAL A 139 -4.30 -15.71 0.95
C VAL A 139 -5.46 -16.46 0.28
N ASP A 140 -5.15 -17.28 -0.72
CA ASP A 140 -6.15 -18.08 -1.45
C ASP A 140 -6.93 -19.03 -0.54
N ARG A 141 -6.24 -19.77 0.35
CA ARG A 141 -6.87 -20.67 1.33
C ARG A 141 -7.83 -19.95 2.28
N ALA A 142 -7.55 -18.71 2.58
CA ALA A 142 -8.31 -17.91 3.52
C ALA A 142 -9.51 -17.21 2.85
N PHE A 143 -9.51 -17.12 1.52
CA PHE A 143 -10.53 -16.43 0.72
C PHE A 143 -11.98 -16.91 0.96
N PRO A 144 -12.27 -18.22 1.12
CA PRO A 144 -13.62 -18.68 1.46
C PRO A 144 -14.16 -18.09 2.77
N LYS A 145 -13.31 -17.90 3.78
CA LYS A 145 -13.72 -17.26 5.06
C LYS A 145 -14.09 -15.79 4.82
N LEU A 146 -13.35 -15.07 3.97
CA LEU A 146 -13.69 -13.70 3.58
C LEU A 146 -15.04 -13.65 2.85
N LEU A 147 -15.30 -14.56 1.91
CA LEU A 147 -16.56 -14.60 1.18
C LEU A 147 -17.76 -14.99 2.06
N ALA A 148 -17.54 -15.78 3.12
CA ALA A 148 -18.58 -16.13 4.08
C ALA A 148 -19.14 -14.90 4.85
N LEU A 149 -18.37 -13.81 4.92
CA LEU A 149 -18.85 -12.52 5.46
C LEU A 149 -19.87 -11.83 4.53
N ARG A 150 -20.03 -12.32 3.29
CA ARG A 150 -20.91 -11.79 2.25
C ARG A 150 -20.67 -10.30 1.92
N PRO A 151 -19.42 -9.90 1.59
CA PRO A 151 -19.16 -8.53 1.13
C PRO A 151 -19.92 -8.23 -0.16
N ASP A 152 -20.41 -7.00 -0.30
CA ASP A 152 -21.08 -6.55 -1.54
C ASP A 152 -20.11 -6.47 -2.72
N VAL A 153 -18.88 -6.04 -2.46
CA VAL A 153 -17.80 -5.92 -3.45
C VAL A 153 -16.50 -6.41 -2.83
N VAL A 154 -15.77 -7.25 -3.58
CA VAL A 154 -14.40 -7.67 -3.27
C VAL A 154 -13.47 -7.16 -4.36
N VAL A 155 -12.37 -6.54 -3.95
CA VAL A 155 -11.29 -6.10 -4.85
C VAL A 155 -10.00 -6.80 -4.45
N VAL A 156 -9.31 -7.40 -5.42
CA VAL A 156 -7.98 -8.01 -5.22
C VAL A 156 -7.02 -7.44 -6.25
N THR A 157 -5.88 -6.93 -5.80
CA THR A 157 -4.79 -6.44 -6.67
C THR A 157 -3.48 -6.35 -5.89
N GLY A 158 -2.37 -6.20 -6.60
CA GLY A 158 -1.15 -5.63 -6.03
C GLY A 158 -1.16 -4.10 -6.15
N ASP A 159 -0.35 -3.43 -5.34
CA ASP A 159 -0.01 -2.01 -5.52
C ASP A 159 1.15 -1.81 -6.50
N HIS A 160 2.03 -2.81 -6.62
CA HIS A 160 3.07 -2.87 -7.66
C HIS A 160 3.53 -4.32 -7.93
N SER A 161 4.32 -4.48 -9.00
CA SER A 161 4.94 -5.75 -9.37
C SER A 161 6.34 -5.86 -8.78
N THR A 162 6.61 -6.94 -8.04
CA THR A 162 7.95 -7.25 -7.50
C THR A 162 8.40 -8.65 -7.94
N PRO A 163 8.90 -8.82 -9.18
CA PRO A 163 9.30 -10.13 -9.68
C PRO A 163 10.51 -10.68 -8.91
N ALA A 164 10.41 -11.92 -8.41
CA ALA A 164 11.49 -12.55 -7.64
C ALA A 164 12.82 -12.64 -8.42
N LEU A 165 12.76 -12.79 -9.75
CA LEU A 165 13.95 -12.77 -10.60
C LEU A 165 14.67 -11.42 -10.61
N LEU A 166 13.94 -10.31 -10.42
CA LEU A 166 14.51 -8.97 -10.43
C LEU A 166 14.95 -8.50 -9.05
N LYS A 167 14.46 -9.12 -7.96
CA LYS A 167 14.76 -8.72 -6.58
C LYS A 167 14.51 -7.22 -6.34
N GLY A 168 13.37 -6.76 -6.85
CA GLY A 168 13.05 -5.35 -6.92
C GLY A 168 11.69 -5.09 -7.56
N HIS A 169 11.16 -3.91 -7.32
CA HIS A 169 9.96 -3.41 -8.01
C HIS A 169 10.20 -3.29 -9.52
N SER A 170 9.13 -3.46 -10.30
CA SER A 170 9.15 -3.36 -11.76
C SER A 170 7.92 -2.61 -12.29
N TRP A 171 7.99 -2.20 -13.55
CA TRP A 171 6.94 -1.43 -14.26
C TRP A 171 5.79 -2.31 -14.79
N HIS A 172 5.87 -3.63 -14.63
CA HIS A 172 4.86 -4.55 -15.14
C HIS A 172 3.50 -4.28 -14.50
N PRO A 173 2.40 -4.32 -15.28
CA PRO A 173 1.06 -4.13 -14.74
C PRO A 173 0.72 -5.25 -13.76
N VAL A 174 -0.12 -4.94 -12.79
CA VAL A 174 -0.59 -5.88 -11.77
C VAL A 174 -1.98 -6.45 -12.14
N PRO A 175 -2.26 -7.72 -11.83
CA PRO A 175 -3.60 -8.29 -11.95
C PRO A 175 -4.59 -7.56 -11.03
N VAL A 176 -5.78 -7.25 -11.55
CA VAL A 176 -6.90 -6.70 -10.75
C VAL A 176 -8.16 -7.55 -10.95
N LEU A 177 -8.85 -7.81 -9.85
CA LEU A 177 -10.15 -8.47 -9.79
C LEU A 177 -11.12 -7.56 -9.05
N ILE A 178 -12.29 -7.33 -9.64
CA ILE A 178 -13.47 -6.78 -8.96
C ILE A 178 -14.56 -7.85 -9.04
N TYR A 179 -15.06 -8.26 -7.89
CA TYR A 179 -16.13 -9.24 -7.77
C TYR A 179 -17.31 -8.62 -7.01
N SER A 180 -18.49 -8.66 -7.61
CA SER A 180 -19.75 -8.30 -7.00
C SER A 180 -20.91 -9.01 -7.71
N ARG A 181 -22.10 -8.96 -7.13
CA ARG A 181 -23.32 -9.49 -7.75
C ARG A 181 -23.71 -8.79 -9.07
N TRP A 182 -23.13 -7.63 -9.35
CA TRP A 182 -23.43 -6.80 -10.52
C TRP A 182 -22.38 -6.93 -11.64
N CYS A 183 -21.36 -7.77 -11.45
CA CYS A 183 -20.38 -8.05 -12.48
C CYS A 183 -21.03 -8.76 -13.68
N ARG A 184 -20.54 -8.46 -14.89
CA ARG A 184 -20.92 -9.20 -16.09
C ARG A 184 -20.23 -10.57 -16.13
N ALA A 185 -20.82 -11.48 -16.90
CA ALA A 185 -20.27 -12.81 -17.08
C ALA A 185 -18.93 -12.75 -17.81
N THR A 186 -17.85 -13.09 -17.11
CA THR A 186 -16.50 -13.10 -17.67
C THR A 186 -16.10 -14.48 -18.21
N LYS A 187 -15.21 -14.50 -19.20
CA LYS A 187 -14.53 -15.72 -19.68
C LYS A 187 -13.26 -16.06 -18.90
N ALA A 188 -12.73 -15.12 -18.12
CA ALA A 188 -11.58 -15.38 -17.25
C ALA A 188 -11.94 -16.45 -16.21
N ARG A 189 -11.00 -17.37 -15.94
CA ARG A 189 -11.19 -18.49 -15.01
C ARG A 189 -10.12 -18.58 -13.92
N LYS A 190 -9.05 -17.81 -14.05
CA LYS A 190 -7.91 -17.79 -13.12
C LYS A 190 -7.52 -16.35 -12.80
N PHE A 191 -7.04 -16.12 -11.60
CA PHE A 191 -6.44 -14.84 -11.22
C PHE A 191 -4.92 -14.94 -11.35
N CYS A 192 -4.41 -14.50 -12.49
CA CYS A 192 -2.99 -14.40 -12.80
C CYS A 192 -2.77 -13.38 -13.93
N GLU A 193 -1.53 -12.94 -14.11
CA GLU A 193 -1.13 -11.91 -15.08
C GLU A 193 -1.67 -12.21 -16.49
N ALA A 194 -1.45 -13.44 -16.98
CA ALA A 194 -1.87 -13.83 -18.32
C ALA A 194 -3.40 -13.85 -18.50
N SER A 195 -4.15 -14.34 -17.51
CA SER A 195 -5.61 -14.36 -17.58
C SER A 195 -6.20 -12.96 -17.48
N CYS A 196 -5.67 -12.13 -16.56
CA CYS A 196 -6.12 -10.76 -16.34
C CYS A 196 -5.81 -9.84 -17.54
N ALA A 197 -4.76 -10.10 -18.32
CA ALA A 197 -4.47 -9.37 -19.55
C ALA A 197 -5.62 -9.46 -20.60
N SER A 198 -6.44 -10.50 -20.52
CA SER A 198 -7.62 -10.70 -21.38
C SER A 198 -8.95 -10.36 -20.68
N GLY A 199 -8.89 -9.81 -19.47
CA GLY A 199 -10.06 -9.48 -18.66
C GLY A 199 -10.86 -8.29 -19.19
N GLU A 200 -12.16 -8.25 -18.88
CA GLU A 200 -13.08 -7.22 -19.38
C GLU A 200 -12.78 -5.81 -18.88
N LEU A 201 -12.06 -5.67 -17.76
CA LEU A 201 -11.60 -4.38 -17.27
C LEU A 201 -10.56 -3.76 -18.19
N GLY A 202 -9.87 -4.57 -19.01
CA GLY A 202 -8.72 -4.12 -19.79
C GLY A 202 -7.60 -3.61 -18.89
N ARG A 203 -6.84 -2.63 -19.38
CA ARG A 203 -5.79 -1.95 -18.61
C ARG A 203 -6.31 -0.61 -18.11
N ILE A 204 -6.52 -0.51 -16.80
CA ILE A 204 -7.04 0.68 -16.13
C ILE A 204 -5.98 1.37 -15.27
N SER A 205 -6.23 2.62 -14.89
CA SER A 205 -5.46 3.28 -13.84
C SER A 205 -5.84 2.72 -12.47
N ALA A 206 -4.89 2.69 -11.52
CA ALA A 206 -5.19 2.37 -10.13
C ALA A 206 -6.22 3.35 -9.53
N LEU A 207 -6.26 4.60 -10.03
CA LEU A 207 -7.24 5.61 -9.60
C LEU A 207 -8.68 5.25 -9.99
N ASP A 208 -8.88 4.38 -10.98
CA ASP A 208 -10.21 3.97 -11.43
C ASP A 208 -10.80 2.86 -10.55
N ILE A 209 -9.99 2.18 -9.73
CA ILE A 209 -10.41 1.04 -8.91
C ILE A 209 -11.49 1.45 -7.91
N MET A 210 -11.30 2.54 -7.18
CA MET A 210 -12.27 3.00 -6.18
C MET A 210 -13.60 3.45 -6.81
N PRO A 211 -13.63 4.30 -7.86
CA PRO A 211 -14.86 4.60 -8.59
C PRO A 211 -15.58 3.35 -9.09
N LEU A 212 -14.85 2.38 -9.67
CA LEU A 212 -15.44 1.13 -10.14
C LEU A 212 -16.00 0.29 -8.97
N ALA A 213 -15.29 0.19 -7.84
CA ALA A 213 -15.79 -0.50 -6.66
C ALA A 213 -17.06 0.15 -6.12
N MET A 214 -17.11 1.49 -6.06
CA MET A 214 -18.29 2.24 -5.65
C MET A 214 -19.48 2.05 -6.60
N ALA A 215 -19.21 1.96 -7.91
CA ALA A 215 -20.23 1.64 -8.91
C ALA A 215 -20.81 0.23 -8.68
N HIS A 216 -19.94 -0.76 -8.46
CA HIS A 216 -20.34 -2.13 -8.13
C HIS A 216 -21.01 -2.25 -6.76
N ALA A 217 -20.83 -1.28 -5.86
CA ALA A 217 -21.54 -1.20 -4.59
C ALA A 217 -22.87 -0.42 -4.70
N LEU A 218 -23.21 0.09 -5.87
CA LEU A 218 -24.36 1.01 -6.10
C LEU A 218 -24.33 2.25 -5.20
N LYS A 219 -23.12 2.73 -4.84
CA LYS A 219 -22.91 3.90 -3.97
C LYS A 219 -22.59 5.19 -4.73
N LEU A 220 -22.63 5.17 -6.07
CA LEU A 220 -22.46 6.38 -6.88
C LEU A 220 -23.79 7.09 -7.11
N LYS A 221 -23.75 8.43 -7.09
CA LYS A 221 -24.86 9.28 -7.54
C LYS A 221 -24.65 9.65 -9.00
N LYS A 222 -25.75 9.80 -9.73
CA LYS A 222 -25.72 10.36 -11.07
C LYS A 222 -25.21 11.80 -11.03
N PHE A 223 -24.33 12.15 -11.96
CA PHE A 223 -23.82 13.51 -12.12
C PHE A 223 -24.54 14.18 -13.30
N GLY A 224 -25.38 15.17 -13.01
CA GLY A 224 -26.25 15.83 -13.99
C GLY A 224 -27.49 15.01 -14.36
N ALA A 225 -28.65 15.67 -14.38
CA ALA A 225 -30.01 15.15 -14.62
C ALA A 225 -30.64 14.32 -13.49
#